data_AF-A0A529C2M8-F1
#
_entry.id   AF-A0A529C2M8-F1
#
_cell.length_a   1.000
_cell.length_b   1.000
_cell.length_c   1.000
_cell.angle_alpha   90.00
_cell.angle_beta   90.00
_cell.angle_gamma   90.00
#
_symmetry.space_group_name_H-M   'P 1'
#
loop_
_entity.id
_entity.type
_entity.pdbx_description
1 polymer ?
#
loop_
_entity_poly.entity_id
_entity_poly.type
_entity_poly.pdbx_seq_one_letter_code
_entity_poly.pdbx_strand_id
1 'polypeptide(L)' 'RQYESTDDAFIDARTVTIGAQIAGRITELAVTDNQHVQAGDVLLRIDDSDYQANLKQADAGVAAAEAEIVNVT' A
#
# COMPACT_ATOMS: atom_id res chain seq x y z
N ARG A 1 -2.07 -19.46 -54.15
CA ARG A 1 -1.77 -18.40 -53.17
C ARG A 1 -1.63 -19.10 -51.83
N GLN A 2 -0.43 -19.16 -51.27
CA GLN A 2 -0.20 -19.68 -49.91
C GLN A 2 -0.52 -18.55 -48.92
N TYR A 3 -1.34 -18.85 -47.92
CA TYR A 3 -1.49 -18.03 -46.74
C TYR A 3 -0.54 -18.62 -45.70
N GLU A 4 0.55 -17.93 -45.42
CA GLU A 4 1.36 -18.20 -44.23
C GLU A 4 0.57 -17.65 -43.04
N SER A 5 0.09 -18.56 -42.18
CA SER A 5 -0.55 -18.25 -40.91
C SER A 5 0.40 -18.70 -39.82
N THR A 6 1.01 -17.75 -39.12
CA THR A 6 1.81 -18.05 -37.91
C THR A 6 0.94 -17.74 -36.70
N ASP A 7 0.79 -18.71 -35.80
CA ASP A 7 0.00 -18.62 -34.56
C ASP A 7 0.85 -18.11 -33.38
N ASP A 8 2.12 -17.82 -33.62
CA ASP A 8 3.10 -17.48 -32.60
C ASP A 8 3.06 -15.99 -32.27
N ALA A 9 2.01 -15.57 -31.56
CA ALA A 9 1.94 -14.26 -30.93
C ALA A 9 2.37 -14.37 -29.45
N PHE A 10 3.60 -13.98 -29.14
CA PHE A 10 4.06 -13.81 -27.76
C PHE A 10 3.82 -12.37 -27.32
N ILE A 11 3.03 -12.18 -26.27
CA ILE A 11 2.92 -10.87 -25.61
C ILE A 11 4.10 -10.75 -24.64
N ASP A 12 5.04 -9.86 -24.95
CA ASP A 12 6.09 -9.46 -24.01
C ASP A 12 5.46 -8.59 -22.91
N ALA A 13 4.91 -9.24 -21.88
CA ALA A 13 4.33 -8.58 -20.72
C ALA A 13 5.38 -8.46 -19.61
N ARG A 14 5.69 -7.22 -19.22
CA ARG A 14 6.53 -6.97 -18.04
C ARG A 14 5.68 -7.13 -16.79
N THR A 15 5.81 -8.28 -16.13
CA THR A 15 5.19 -8.51 -14.82
C THR A 15 6.06 -7.92 -13.72
N VAL A 16 5.46 -7.10 -12.86
CA VAL A 16 6.10 -6.57 -11.65
C VAL A 16 5.38 -7.10 -10.42
N THR A 17 6.14 -7.58 -9.43
CA THR A 17 5.57 -8.01 -8.15
C THR A 17 5.38 -6.79 -7.26
N ILE A 18 4.14 -6.58 -6.79
CA ILE A 18 3.80 -5.52 -5.83
C ILE A 18 3.68 -6.16 -4.45
N GLY A 19 4.29 -5.52 -3.45
CA GLY A 19 4.24 -5.96 -2.06
C GLY A 19 4.23 -4.76 -1.10
N ALA A 20 3.60 -4.94 0.05
CA ALA A 20 3.65 -3.96 1.12
C ALA A 20 5.05 -3.89 1.73
N GLN A 21 5.46 -2.69 2.13
CA GLN A 21 6.75 -2.48 2.81
C GLN A 21 6.74 -2.95 4.27
N ILE A 22 5.55 -3.11 4.84
CA ILE A 22 5.33 -3.55 6.21
C ILE A 22 4.62 -4.89 6.24
N ALA A 23 4.97 -5.71 7.23
CA ALA A 23 4.20 -6.89 7.56
C ALA A 23 2.96 -6.50 8.37
N GLY A 24 1.84 -7.17 8.11
CA GLY A 24 0.61 -6.97 8.87
C GLY A 24 -0.52 -7.82 8.31
N ARG A 25 -1.62 -7.87 9.07
CA ARG A 25 -2.81 -8.62 8.67
C ARG A 25 -3.56 -7.83 7.59
N ILE A 26 -3.88 -8.47 6.46
CA ILE A 26 -4.74 -7.87 5.44
C ILE A 26 -6.17 -7.79 5.97
N THR A 27 -6.75 -6.61 5.95
CA THR A 27 -8.15 -6.35 6.36
C THR A 27 -9.10 -6.29 5.17
N GLU A 28 -8.58 -5.87 4.01
CA GLU A 28 -9.36 -5.73 2.78
C GLU A 28 -8.49 -6.03 1.56
N LEU A 29 -9.06 -6.74 0.58
CA LEU A 29 -8.52 -6.85 -0.77
C LEU A 29 -9.46 -6.09 -1.71
N ALA A 30 -8.98 -5.00 -2.29
CA ALA A 30 -9.79 -4.05 -3.05
C ALA A 30 -9.72 -4.30 -4.58
N VAL A 31 -9.19 -5.45 -4.99
CA VAL A 31 -9.01 -5.82 -6.40
C VAL A 31 -9.43 -7.25 -6.68
N THR A 32 -9.77 -7.51 -7.94
CA THR A 32 -10.06 -8.84 -8.49
C THR A 32 -9.09 -9.22 -9.60
N ASP A 33 -9.10 -10.50 -9.98
CA ASP A 33 -8.23 -11.02 -11.04
C ASP A 33 -8.39 -10.26 -12.36
N ASN A 34 -7.25 -9.96 -13.01
CA ASN A 34 -7.15 -9.23 -14.28
C ASN A 34 -7.80 -7.84 -14.29
N GLN A 35 -8.09 -7.26 -13.12
CA GLN A 35 -8.61 -5.90 -13.02
C GLN A 35 -7.56 -4.89 -13.50
N HIS A 36 -7.97 -3.98 -14.38
CA HIS A 36 -7.15 -2.84 -14.76
C HIS A 36 -7.12 -1.81 -13.62
N VAL A 37 -5.92 -1.41 -13.20
CA VAL A 37 -5.69 -0.46 -12.12
C VAL A 37 -4.80 0.69 -12.60
N GLN A 38 -4.93 1.84 -11.95
CA GLN A 38 -4.15 3.05 -12.22
C GLN A 38 -3.22 3.37 -11.05
N ALA A 39 -2.26 4.27 -11.30
CA ALA A 39 -1.36 4.71 -10.26
C ALA A 39 -2.15 5.44 -9.14
N GLY A 40 -1.94 5.00 -7.90
CA GLY A 40 -2.64 5.52 -6.73
C GLY A 40 -3.84 4.68 -6.29
N ASP A 41 -4.24 3.68 -7.06
CA ASP A 41 -5.33 2.78 -6.66
C ASP A 41 -4.92 1.94 -5.44
N VAL A 42 -5.85 1.82 -4.49
CA VAL A 42 -5.68 0.97 -3.33
C VAL A 42 -5.90 -0.48 -3.76
N LEU A 43 -4.88 -1.32 -3.62
CA LEU A 43 -4.97 -2.73 -3.97
C LEU A 43 -5.39 -3.60 -2.76
N LEU A 44 -4.89 -3.25 -1.58
CA LEU A 44 -5.19 -3.94 -0.33
C LEU A 44 -5.04 -2.97 0.85
N ARG A 45 -5.66 -3.31 1.98
CA ARG A 45 -5.47 -2.61 3.25
C ARG A 45 -4.88 -3.55 4.29
N ILE A 46 -3.95 -3.02 5.08
CA ILE A 46 -3.33 -3.68 6.22
C ILE A 46 -3.95 -3.08 7.49
N ASP A 47 -4.15 -3.92 8.51
CA ASP A 47 -4.53 -3.46 9.85
C ASP A 47 -3.45 -2.53 10.42
N ASP A 48 -3.81 -1.27 10.63
CA ASP A 48 -2.90 -0.22 11.11
C ASP A 48 -3.07 0.08 12.60
N SER A 49 -3.87 -0.70 13.34
CA SER A 49 -4.24 -0.42 14.74
C SER A 49 -3.03 -0.18 15.66
N ASP A 50 -2.00 -1.02 15.55
CA ASP A 50 -0.77 -0.89 16.34
C ASP A 50 0.02 0.37 15.95
N TYR A 51 0.05 0.70 14.66
CA TYR A 51 0.71 1.91 14.17
C TYR A 51 -0.01 3.17 14.66
N GLN A 52 -1.35 3.15 14.64
CA GLN A 52 -2.18 4.24 15.16
C GLN A 52 -2.00 4.41 16.68
N ALA A 53 -1.89 3.32 17.44
CA ALA A 53 -1.64 3.38 18.87
C ALA A 53 -0.26 4.00 19.18
N ASN A 54 0.78 3.58 18.47
CA ASN A 54 2.13 4.11 18.62
C ASN A 54 2.22 5.59 18.23
N LEU A 55 1.55 5.98 17.14
CA LEU A 55 1.46 7.38 16.72
C LEU A 55 0.82 8.24 17.80
N LYS A 56 -0.33 7.83 18.33
CA LYS A 56 -1.03 8.54 19.41
C LYS A 56 -0.17 8.68 20.67
N GLN A 57 0.60 7.65 21.01
CA GLN A 57 1.50 7.70 22.16
C GLN A 57 2.64 8.71 21.94
N ALA A 58 3.22 8.74 20.73
CA ALA A 58 4.24 9.72 20.37
C ALA A 58 3.69 11.15 20.40
N ASP A 59 2.51 11.38 19.83
CA ASP A 59 1.84 12.68 19.81
C ASP A 59 1.53 13.18 21.23
N ALA A 60 1.09 12.28 22.12
CA ALA A 60 0.87 12.61 23.53
C ALA A 60 2.16 13.01 24.24
N GLY A 61 3.28 12.37 23.92
CA GLY A 61 4.61 12.74 24.44
C GLY A 61 5.05 14.14 23.97
N VAL A 62 4.83 14.46 22.69
CA VAL A 62 5.09 15.80 22.14
C VAL A 62 4.23 16.85 22.86
N ALA A 63 2.93 16.61 22.97
CA ALA A 63 2.01 17.53 23.65
C ALA A 63 2.39 17.77 25.13
N ALA A 64 2.85 16.73 25.83
CA ALA A 64 3.32 16.87 27.21
C ALA A 64 4.58 17.75 27.31
N ALA A 65 5.55 17.57 26.40
CA ALA A 65 6.75 18.38 26.36
C ALA A 65 6.46 19.84 25.99
N GLU A 66 5.55 20.08 25.04
CA GLU A 66 5.09 21.42 24.69
C GLU A 66 4.41 22.11 25.89
N ALA A 67 3.58 21.38 26.62
CA ALA A 67 2.94 21.91 27.83
C ALA A 67 3.97 22.22 28.93
N GLU A 68 5.03 21.42 29.07
CA GLU A 68 6.12 21.69 30.00
C GLU A 68 6.85 23.00 29.65
N ILE A 69 7.18 23.22 28.37
CA ILE A 69 7.80 24.47 27.90
C ILE A 69 6.90 25.67 28.17
N VAL A 70 5.60 25.56 27.88
CA VAL A 70 4.63 26.65 28.10
C VAL A 70 4.48 26.96 29.59
N ASN A 71 4.45 25.95 30.45
CA ASN A 71 4.33 26.17 31.90
C ASN A 71 5.60 26.77 32.52
N VAL A 72 6.76 26.65 31.88
CA VAL A 72 8.04 27.19 32.35
C VAL A 72 8.27 28.65 31.90
N THR A 73 7.51 29.12 30.90
CA THR A 73 7.62 30.49 30.35
C THR A 73 6.58 31.42 30.99
#